data_AF-A0A7C3HZ99-F1
#
_entry.id   AF-A0A7C3HZ99-F1
#
_cell.length_a   1.000
_cell.length_b   1.000
_cell.length_c   1.000
_cell.angle_alpha   90.00
_cell.angle_beta   90.00
_cell.angle_gamma   90.00
#
_symmetry.space_group_name_H-M   'P 1'
#
loop_
_entity.id
_entity.type
_entity.pdbx_description
1 polymer ?
#
loop_
_entity_poly.entity_id
_entity_poly.type
_entity_poly.pdbx_seq_one_letter_code
_entity_poly.pdbx_strand_id
1 'polypeptide(L)'
;MENYLDIFVKGVFIENMIFAYFLGMCSYLAVSKTVNTSMGLGIAVIFVLGITVPVDYLIDNYLLKPGALSWISADFADVDLSFLSFIIFIAVIASMVQL
;
A
#
# COMPACT_ATOMS: atom_id res chain seq x y z
N MET A 1 -5.06 -30.50 -6.14
CA MET A 1 -5.39 -29.07 -5.95
C MET A 1 -4.93 -28.54 -4.60
N GLU A 2 -5.02 -29.31 -3.51
CA GLU A 2 -4.52 -28.87 -2.18
C GLU A 2 -3.04 -28.44 -2.20
N ASN A 3 -2.17 -29.12 -2.94
CA ASN A 3 -0.75 -28.77 -3.02
C ASN A 3 -0.45 -27.42 -3.68
N TYR A 4 -1.26 -26.94 -4.64
CA TYR A 4 -0.94 -25.69 -5.35
C TYR A 4 -1.28 -24.44 -4.53
N LEU A 5 -2.39 -24.48 -3.78
CA LEU A 5 -2.76 -23.40 -2.85
C LEU A 5 -1.76 -23.31 -1.71
N ASP A 6 -1.32 -24.45 -1.18
CA ASP A 6 -0.37 -24.49 -0.07
C ASP A 6 1.03 -23.99 -0.50
N ILE A 7 1.49 -24.38 -1.69
CA ILE A 7 2.73 -23.84 -2.29
C ILE A 7 2.59 -22.33 -2.57
N PHE A 8 1.42 -21.86 -3.02
CA PHE A 8 1.19 -20.43 -3.27
C PHE A 8 1.23 -19.60 -1.99
N VAL A 9 0.55 -20.05 -0.92
CA VAL A 9 0.55 -19.37 0.38
C VAL A 9 1.96 -19.39 0.99
N LYS A 10 2.64 -20.54 0.95
CA LYS A 10 4.02 -20.69 1.44
C LYS A 10 4.99 -19.80 0.67
N GLY A 11 4.85 -19.71 -0.66
CA GLY A 11 5.70 -18.87 -1.50
C GLY A 11 5.50 -17.37 -1.28
N VAL A 12 4.26 -16.91 -1.13
CA VAL A 12 3.95 -15.47 -1.02
C VAL A 12 4.19 -14.91 0.39
N PHE A 13 3.88 -15.67 1.45
CA PHE A 13 3.89 -15.16 2.82
C PHE A 13 5.04 -15.71 3.68
N ILE A 14 5.44 -16.97 3.49
CA ILE A 14 6.43 -17.64 4.35
C ILE A 14 7.84 -17.49 3.76
N GLU A 15 8.00 -17.70 2.45
CA GLU A 15 9.30 -17.68 1.78
C GLU A 15 9.62 -16.33 1.12
N ASN A 16 8.66 -15.38 1.07
CA ASN A 16 8.90 -14.07 0.49
C ASN A 16 9.66 -13.16 1.46
N MET A 17 10.96 -13.03 1.20
CA MET A 17 11.87 -12.23 2.01
C MET A 17 11.44 -10.75 2.12
N ILE A 18 10.77 -10.18 1.11
CA ILE A 18 10.30 -8.78 1.13
C ILE A 18 9.19 -8.59 2.18
N PHE A 19 8.18 -9.46 2.21
CA PHE A 19 7.09 -9.34 3.17
C PHE A 19 7.50 -9.75 4.58
N ALA A 20 8.37 -10.76 4.71
CA ALA A 20 8.80 -11.28 6.00
C ALA A 20 9.85 -10.40 6.70
N TYR A 21 10.78 -9.79 5.96
CA TYR A 21 11.90 -9.06 6.56
C TYR A 21 11.88 -7.55 6.33
N PHE A 22 11.27 -7.04 5.26
CA PHE A 22 11.38 -5.62 4.91
C PHE A 22 10.10 -4.81 5.20
N LEU A 23 8.92 -5.42 5.09
CA LEU A 23 7.68 -4.72 5.36
C LEU A 23 7.48 -4.49 6.88
N GLY A 24 7.55 -3.23 7.31
CA GLY A 24 7.23 -2.85 8.69
C GLY A 24 8.33 -3.09 9.73
N MET A 25 9.61 -3.16 9.33
CA MET A 25 10.73 -3.34 10.28
C MET A 25 10.68 -2.39 11.48
N CYS A 26 10.36 -1.11 11.24
CA CYS A 26 10.30 -0.09 12.29
C CYS A 26 9.25 -0.43 13.36
N SER A 27 8.07 -0.90 12.96
CA SER A 27 6.99 -1.25 13.88
C SER A 27 7.15 -2.66 14.45
N TYR A 28 7.73 -3.59 13.69
CA TYR A 28 8.06 -4.95 14.14
C TYR A 28 9.07 -4.94 15.28
N LEU A 29 10.17 -4.18 15.16
CA LEU A 29 11.18 -4.07 16.22
C LEU A 29 10.63 -3.42 17.50
N ALA A 30 9.66 -2.52 17.38
CA ALA A 30 9.06 -1.82 18.51
C ALA A 30 7.99 -2.67 19.25
N VAL A 31 7.18 -3.45 18.52
CA VAL A 31 5.93 -4.04 19.06
C VAL A 31 5.95 -5.58 19.13
N SER A 32 7.06 -6.23 18.79
CA SER A 32 7.20 -7.70 18.77
C SER A 32 7.22 -8.41 20.13
N LYS A 33 7.36 -7.69 21.25
CA LYS A 33 7.54 -8.31 22.58
C LYS A 33 6.27 -8.95 23.15
N THR A 34 5.08 -8.49 22.77
CA THR A 34 3.80 -8.99 23.31
C THR A 34 2.83 -9.29 22.19
N VAL A 35 2.27 -10.50 22.19
CA VAL A 35 1.33 -10.97 21.16
C VAL A 35 0.08 -10.10 21.08
N ASN A 36 -0.43 -9.64 22.22
CA ASN A 36 -1.62 -8.80 22.28
C ASN A 36 -1.41 -7.45 21.57
N THR A 37 -0.22 -6.85 21.67
CA THR A 37 0.08 -5.56 21.03
C THR A 37 0.40 -5.73 19.55
N SER A 38 1.11 -6.79 19.17
CA SER A 38 1.44 -7.06 17.77
C SER A 38 0.20 -7.41 16.96
N MET A 39 -0.77 -8.12 17.56
CA MET A 39 -2.04 -8.44 16.92
C MET A 39 -2.91 -7.18 16.71
N GLY A 40 -2.98 -6.29 17.70
CA GLY A 40 -3.68 -5.00 17.56
C GLY A 40 -3.08 -4.12 16.46
N LEU A 41 -1.74 -4.01 16.42
CA LEU A 41 -1.04 -3.28 15.37
C LEU A 41 -1.26 -3.90 13.98
N GLY A 42 -1.19 -5.24 13.88
CA GLY A 42 -1.41 -5.95 12.61
C GLY A 42 -2.79 -5.68 12.02
N ILE A 43 -3.84 -5.74 12.85
CA ILE A 43 -5.21 -5.44 12.41
C ILE A 43 -5.33 -3.99 11.94
N ALA A 44 -4.76 -3.03 12.68
CA ALA A 44 -4.77 -1.63 12.29
C ALA A 44 -4.10 -1.40 10.93
N VAL A 45 -2.94 -2.03 10.69
CA VAL A 45 -2.21 -1.90 9.42
C VAL A 45 -2.98 -2.52 8.25
N ILE A 46 -3.60 -3.70 8.45
CA ILE A 46 -4.45 -4.34 7.43
C ILE A 46 -5.65 -3.45 7.07
N PHE A 47 -6.28 -2.83 8.07
CA PHE A 47 -7.39 -1.92 7.85
C PHE A 47 -6.97 -0.69 7.03
N VAL A 48 -5.88 -0.03 7.40
CA VAL A 48 -5.36 1.14 6.68
C VAL A 48 -5.00 0.75 5.24
N LEU A 49 -4.22 -0.31 5.04
CA LEU A 49 -3.83 -0.79 3.70
C LEU A 49 -5.04 -1.19 2.84
N GLY A 50 -6.06 -1.78 3.46
CA GLY A 50 -7.29 -2.16 2.76
C GLY A 50 -8.04 -0.98 2.14
N ILE A 51 -7.90 0.21 2.70
CA ILE A 51 -8.55 1.44 2.19
C ILE A 51 -7.58 2.27 1.36
N THR A 52 -6.31 2.41 1.77
CA THR A 52 -5.36 3.27 1.05
C THR A 52 -5.00 2.71 -0.32
N VAL A 53 -4.84 1.39 -0.47
CA VAL A 53 -4.49 0.76 -1.76
C VAL A 53 -5.51 1.06 -2.88
N PRO A 54 -6.83 0.85 -2.69
CA PRO A 54 -7.80 1.20 -3.73
C PRO A 54 -7.88 2.71 -3.98
N VAL A 55 -7.69 3.54 -2.96
CA VAL A 55 -7.68 5.02 -3.10
C VAL A 55 -6.47 5.47 -3.91
N ASP A 56 -5.26 4.97 -3.60
CA ASP A 56 -4.03 5.26 -4.34
C ASP A 56 -4.12 4.77 -5.79
N TYR A 57 -4.76 3.63 -6.03
CA TYR A 57 -5.02 3.15 -7.39
C TYR A 57 -5.91 4.11 -8.18
N LEU A 58 -6.98 4.63 -7.58
CA LEU A 58 -7.83 5.62 -8.23
C LEU A 58 -7.05 6.91 -8.50
N ILE A 59 -6.27 7.37 -7.54
CA ILE A 59 -5.50 8.60 -7.68
C ILE A 59 -4.42 8.44 -8.77
N ASP A 60 -3.68 7.34 -8.80
CA ASP A 60 -2.67 7.07 -9.82
C ASP A 60 -3.27 7.06 -11.25
N ASN A 61 -4.39 6.35 -11.43
CA ASN A 61 -5.01 6.21 -12.75
C ASN A 61 -5.77 7.44 -13.23
N TYR A 62 -6.37 8.23 -12.32
CA TYR A 62 -7.19 9.39 -12.69
C TYR A 62 -6.48 10.74 -12.53
N LEU A 63 -5.38 10.82 -11.78
CA LEU A 63 -4.70 12.09 -11.50
C LEU A 63 -3.21 12.14 -11.91
N LEU A 64 -2.47 11.03 -11.87
CA LEU A 64 -1.00 11.10 -11.98
C LEU A 64 -0.41 10.52 -13.26
N LYS A 65 -1.04 9.52 -13.86
CA LYS A 65 -0.57 8.95 -15.13
C LYS A 65 -0.58 10.00 -16.27
N PRO A 66 0.32 9.86 -17.25
CA PRO A 66 0.33 10.72 -18.42
C PRO A 66 -1.03 10.64 -19.12
N GLY A 67 -1.69 11.78 -19.31
CA GLY A 67 -3.04 11.87 -19.90
C GLY A 67 -4.21 11.57 -18.96
N ALA A 68 -3.97 11.30 -17.67
CA ALA A 68 -5.03 11.04 -16.68
C ALA A 68 -5.93 12.26 -16.42
N LEU A 69 -5.39 13.48 -16.57
CA LEU A 69 -6.13 14.74 -16.45
C LEU A 69 -7.01 15.09 -17.66
N SER A 70 -7.10 14.19 -18.65
CA SER A 70 -7.96 14.37 -19.84
C SER A 70 -9.44 14.57 -19.52
N TRP A 71 -9.89 14.20 -18.32
CA TRP A 71 -11.27 14.45 -17.86
C TRP A 71 -11.53 15.91 -17.43
N ILE A 72 -10.50 16.69 -17.08
CA ILE A 72 -10.64 18.09 -16.63
C ILE A 72 -10.43 19.09 -17.77
N SER A 73 -9.45 18.88 -18.64
CA SER A 73 -9.25 19.73 -19.83
C SER A 73 -8.34 19.08 -20.87
N ALA A 74 -8.67 19.22 -22.15
CA ALA A 74 -7.92 18.63 -23.27
C ALA A 74 -6.47 19.15 -23.41
N ASP A 75 -6.18 20.34 -22.86
CA ASP A 75 -4.83 20.95 -22.86
C ASP A 75 -3.86 20.31 -21.85
N PHE A 76 -4.34 19.52 -20.88
CA PHE A 76 -3.49 18.87 -19.87
C PHE A 76 -3.15 17.41 -20.21
N ALA A 77 -3.42 16.97 -21.44
CA ALA A 77 -3.19 15.59 -21.88
C ALA A 77 -1.71 15.17 -21.88
N ASP A 78 -0.78 16.11 -22.04
CA ASP A 78 0.67 15.86 -22.07
C ASP A 78 1.38 16.12 -20.73
N VAL A 79 0.65 16.51 -19.68
CA VAL A 79 1.29 16.80 -18.39
C VAL A 79 1.47 15.51 -17.61
N ASP A 80 2.73 15.10 -17.47
CA ASP A 80 3.14 13.98 -16.62
C ASP A 80 3.33 14.48 -15.17
N LEU A 81 2.43 14.08 -14.27
CA LEU A 81 2.55 14.32 -12.82
C LEU A 81 3.14 13.13 -12.08
N SER A 82 3.73 12.16 -12.78
CA SER A 82 4.24 10.91 -12.21
C SER A 82 5.38 11.15 -11.22
N PHE A 83 6.08 12.29 -11.34
CA PHE A 83 7.05 12.72 -10.33
C PHE A 83 6.41 12.95 -8.94
N LEU A 84 5.14 13.35 -8.88
CA LEU A 84 4.43 13.66 -7.64
C LEU A 84 3.82 12.40 -6.96
N SER A 85 3.85 11.23 -7.62
CA SER A 85 3.22 9.99 -7.15
C SER A 85 3.65 9.59 -5.74
N PHE A 86 4.95 9.65 -5.45
CA PHE A 86 5.43 9.28 -4.12
C PHE A 86 4.91 10.22 -3.02
N ILE A 87 4.82 11.52 -3.28
CA ILE A 87 4.35 12.49 -2.28
C ILE A 87 2.85 12.32 -2.05
N ILE A 88 2.07 12.09 -3.10
CA ILE A 88 0.63 11.89 -2.99
C ILE A 88 0.29 10.59 -2.25
N PHE A 89 0.95 9.47 -2.56
CA PHE A 89 0.73 8.22 -1.83
C PHE A 89 1.07 8.35 -0.33
N ILE A 90 2.17 9.03 0.01
CA ILE A 90 2.53 9.30 1.42
C ILE A 90 1.47 10.18 2.09
N ALA A 91 0.97 11.21 1.41
CA ALA A 91 -0.05 12.11 1.95
C ALA A 91 -1.38 11.40 2.20
N VAL A 92 -1.82 10.52 1.29
CA VAL A 92 -3.03 9.71 1.47
C VAL A 92 -2.89 8.79 2.67
N ILE A 93 -1.79 8.04 2.77
CA ILE A 93 -1.54 7.15 3.91
C ILE A 93 -1.49 7.94 5.23
N ALA A 94 -0.80 9.09 5.26
CA ALA A 94 -0.72 9.93 6.45
C ALA A 94 -2.10 10.41 6.90
N SER A 95 -2.90 10.93 5.96
CA SER A 95 -4.25 11.44 6.26
C SER A 95 -5.18 10.36 6.81
N MET A 96 -5.04 9.12 6.34
CA MET A 96 -5.87 7.99 6.78
C MET A 96 -5.51 7.51 8.19
N VAL A 97 -4.24 7.59 8.59
CA VAL A 97 -3.77 7.18 9.93
C VAL A 97 -4.05 8.27 10.98
N GLN A 98 -4.21 9.53 10.55
CA GLN A 98 -4.43 10.68 11.42
C GLN A 98 -5.91 10.93 11.76
N LEU A 99 -6.84 10.23 11.10
CA LEU A 99 -8.28 10.23 11.39
C LEU A 99 -8.61 9.33 12.58
#